data_AF-A0A352DVI9-F1
#
_entry.id   AF-A0A352DVI9-F1
#
_cell.length_a   1.000
_cell.length_b   1.000
_cell.length_c   1.000
_cell.angle_alpha   90.00
_cell.angle_beta   90.00
_cell.angle_gamma   90.00
#
_symmetry.space_group_name_H-M   'P 1'
#
loop_
_entity.id
_entity.type
_entity.pdbx_description
1 polymer ?
#
loop_
_entity_poly.entity_id
_entity_poly.type
_entity_poly.pdbx_seq_one_letter_code
_entity_poly.pdbx_strand_id
1 'polypeptide(L)'
;MKSIATGPGNTQRLKKAVHHHRLATKRGVLERMFTLWFRGFVYNQIWEDPRVDAAALQLGPQSRVLTISSGGCNVLNYLVHRPARIVAVDLNANHMCLTRLKLAAIKHLPDYESFYRFFGYGAHADNITNYRRYIRDALDPQTRGFWESSDWPGRKVGPRRIGYFERGLYERAKLGQFFRVVHGLARKMRRDPARLLSARTLA
;
A
#
# COMPACT_ATOMS: atom_id res chain seq x y z
N MET A 1 13.11 1.76 15.41
CA MET A 1 11.64 1.69 15.27
C MET A 1 11.14 0.55 16.15
N LYS A 2 10.45 0.81 17.26
CA LYS A 2 9.85 -0.26 18.08
C LYS A 2 8.50 -0.64 17.46
N SER A 3 8.37 -1.89 17.00
CA SER A 3 7.13 -2.45 16.49
C SER A 3 6.22 -2.81 17.67
N ILE A 4 5.12 -2.08 17.87
CA ILE A 4 4.09 -2.45 18.83
C ILE A 4 3.00 -3.17 18.05
N ALA A 5 3.18 -4.45 17.76
CA ALA A 5 2.16 -5.25 17.09
C ALA A 5 2.14 -6.70 17.58
N THR A 6 1.92 -6.89 18.88
CA THR A 6 1.47 -8.17 19.47
C THR A 6 -0.03 -8.10 19.71
N GLY A 7 -0.83 -8.21 18.65
CA GLY A 7 -2.29 -8.24 18.81
C GLY A 7 -3.01 -8.94 17.64
N PRO A 8 -4.33 -9.13 17.76
CA PRO A 8 -5.11 -10.06 16.94
C PRO A 8 -4.96 -9.79 15.43
N GLY A 9 -4.96 -10.86 14.62
CA GLY A 9 -4.69 -10.79 13.19
C GLY A 9 -5.62 -9.84 12.42
N ASN A 10 -5.12 -9.29 11.30
CA ASN A 10 -5.76 -8.25 10.47
C ASN A 10 -7.29 -8.42 10.33
N THR A 11 -7.76 -9.63 10.01
CA THR A 11 -9.20 -9.93 9.84
C THR A 11 -10.04 -9.64 11.09
N GLN A 12 -9.53 -9.89 12.30
CA GLN A 12 -10.28 -9.71 13.54
C GLN A 12 -10.43 -8.23 13.91
N ARG A 13 -9.36 -7.46 13.75
CA ARG A 13 -9.38 -6.00 13.95
C ARG A 13 -10.30 -5.32 12.94
N LEU A 14 -10.25 -5.75 11.68
CA LEU A 14 -11.10 -5.24 10.61
C LEU A 14 -12.58 -5.53 10.88
N LYS A 15 -12.91 -6.77 11.28
CA LYS A 15 -14.28 -7.15 11.66
C LYS A 15 -14.80 -6.29 12.81
N LYS A 16 -14.01 -6.12 13.88
CA LYS A 16 -14.40 -5.30 15.04
C LYS A 16 -14.66 -3.84 14.68
N ALA A 17 -13.88 -3.28 13.75
CA ALA A 17 -13.96 -1.88 13.39
C ALA A 17 -15.04 -1.55 12.33
N VAL A 18 -15.57 -2.55 11.61
CA VAL A 18 -16.45 -2.33 10.45
C VAL A 18 -17.81 -3.02 10.59
N HIS A 19 -17.91 -4.15 11.29
CA HIS A 19 -19.15 -4.93 11.32
C HIS A 19 -20.06 -4.43 12.45
N HIS A 20 -20.97 -3.51 12.10
CA HIS A 20 -21.95 -2.96 13.04
C HIS A 20 -23.38 -3.47 12.78
N HIS A 21 -23.63 -4.08 11.61
CA HIS A 21 -24.96 -4.55 11.22
C HIS A 21 -25.04 -6.05 10.96
N ARG A 22 -26.24 -6.63 11.11
CA ARG A 22 -26.52 -8.04 10.79
C ARG A 22 -26.39 -8.29 9.28
N LEU A 23 -25.90 -9.49 8.90
CA LEU A 23 -25.69 -9.94 7.52
C LEU A 23 -26.94 -9.82 6.63
N ALA A 24 -28.13 -9.98 7.20
CA ALA A 24 -29.41 -9.94 6.47
C ALA A 24 -29.81 -8.53 5.98
N THR A 25 -29.04 -7.49 6.32
CA THR A 25 -29.33 -6.11 5.91
C THR A 25 -28.46 -5.68 4.73
N LYS A 26 -28.97 -4.80 3.85
CA LYS A 26 -28.20 -4.21 2.75
C LYS A 26 -26.88 -3.57 3.25
N ARG A 27 -26.93 -2.86 4.37
CA ARG A 27 -25.73 -2.30 5.04
C ARG A 27 -24.78 -3.37 5.52
N GLY A 28 -25.29 -4.44 6.12
CA GLY A 28 -24.49 -5.59 6.53
C GLY A 28 -23.75 -6.22 5.36
N VAL A 29 -24.40 -6.46 4.23
CA VAL A 29 -23.74 -6.98 3.01
C VAL A 29 -22.62 -6.06 2.53
N LEU A 30 -22.87 -4.74 2.47
CA LEU A 30 -21.87 -3.74 2.10
C LEU A 30 -20.65 -3.74 3.04
N GLU A 31 -20.84 -3.87 4.35
CA GLU A 31 -19.74 -4.00 5.32
C GLU A 31 -18.85 -5.23 5.05
N ARG A 32 -19.44 -6.35 4.63
CA ARG A 32 -18.68 -7.58 4.31
C ARG A 32 -17.94 -7.42 2.98
N MET A 33 -18.56 -6.79 2.00
CA MET A 33 -17.89 -6.44 0.74
C MET A 33 -16.73 -5.49 0.97
N PHE A 34 -16.92 -4.46 1.81
CA PHE A 34 -15.86 -3.54 2.25
C PHE A 34 -14.74 -4.30 2.96
N THR A 35 -15.09 -5.21 3.87
CA THR A 35 -14.09 -6.03 4.57
C THR A 35 -13.29 -6.89 3.60
N LEU A 36 -13.95 -7.51 2.62
CA LEU A 36 -13.28 -8.29 1.58
C LEU A 36 -12.35 -7.43 0.73
N TRP A 37 -12.77 -6.22 0.40
CA TRP A 37 -11.97 -5.24 -0.34
C TRP A 37 -10.70 -4.85 0.42
N PHE A 38 -10.82 -4.57 1.72
CA PHE A 38 -9.72 -4.16 2.60
C PHE A 38 -8.77 -5.29 3.01
N ARG A 39 -9.03 -6.54 2.61
CA ARG A 39 -8.09 -7.66 2.79
C ARG A 39 -6.93 -7.64 1.81
N GLY A 40 -7.03 -6.88 0.70
CA GLY A 40 -5.97 -6.66 -0.29
C GLY A 40 -5.32 -5.29 -0.14
N PHE A 41 -4.45 -4.90 -1.09
CA PHE A 41 -4.05 -3.51 -1.22
C PHE A 41 -5.21 -2.71 -1.81
N VAL A 42 -5.77 -1.75 -1.06
CA VAL A 42 -6.83 -0.88 -1.58
C VAL A 42 -6.23 0.04 -2.64
N TYR A 43 -5.12 0.66 -2.26
CA TYR A 43 -4.20 1.44 -3.08
C TYR A 43 -2.76 1.13 -2.65
N ASN A 44 -1.79 1.51 -3.46
CA ASN A 44 -0.36 1.22 -3.29
C ASN A 44 0.54 2.44 -3.52
N GLN A 45 -0.04 3.51 -4.07
CA GLN A 45 0.50 4.85 -4.14
C GLN A 45 -0.61 5.84 -3.76
N ILE A 46 -0.20 7.00 -3.29
CA ILE A 46 -1.07 8.09 -2.85
C ILE A 46 -0.78 9.31 -3.74
N TRP A 47 -1.69 10.29 -3.79
CA TRP A 47 -1.67 11.39 -4.76
C TRP A 47 -1.35 12.76 -4.13
N GLU A 48 -1.35 12.85 -2.80
CA GLU A 48 -1.13 14.06 -2.01
C GLU A 48 0.22 14.71 -2.34
N ASP A 49 0.25 16.05 -2.43
CA ASP A 49 1.51 16.79 -2.60
C ASP A 49 2.20 16.93 -1.23
N PRO A 50 3.33 16.22 -1.01
CA PRO A 50 3.99 16.24 0.29
C PRO A 50 4.55 17.61 0.68
N ARG A 51 4.77 18.52 -0.28
CA ARG A 51 5.28 19.87 -0.01
C ARG A 51 4.18 20.74 0.57
N VAL A 52 2.96 20.61 0.06
CA VAL A 52 1.78 21.30 0.60
C VAL A 52 1.51 20.81 2.02
N ASP A 53 1.53 19.49 2.23
CA ASP A 53 1.36 18.91 3.57
C ASP A 53 2.44 19.41 4.54
N ALA A 54 3.72 19.40 4.12
CA ALA A 54 4.82 19.84 4.96
C ALA A 54 4.75 21.33 5.32
N ALA A 55 4.34 22.17 4.37
CA ALA A 55 4.15 23.61 4.60
C ALA A 55 2.98 23.86 5.56
N ALA A 56 1.83 23.22 5.32
CA ALA A 56 0.64 23.39 6.15
C ALA A 56 0.87 22.90 7.60
N LEU A 57 1.59 21.79 7.77
CA LEU A 57 1.91 21.22 9.07
C LEU A 57 3.17 21.82 9.72
N GLN A 58 3.87 22.71 9.01
CA GLN A 58 5.15 23.30 9.43
C GLN A 58 6.14 22.23 9.93
N LEU A 59 6.33 21.18 9.13
CA LEU A 59 7.14 20.03 9.54
C LEU A 59 8.60 20.41 9.75
N GLY A 60 9.13 20.04 10.91
CA GLY A 60 10.53 20.22 11.27
C GLY A 60 10.97 19.31 12.41
N PRO A 61 12.20 19.49 12.93
CA PRO A 61 12.80 18.57 13.89
C PRO A 61 12.04 18.38 15.21
N GLN A 62 11.23 19.36 15.62
CA GLN A 62 10.41 19.27 16.84
C GLN A 62 9.06 18.58 16.61
N SER A 63 8.66 18.35 15.36
CA SER A 63 7.33 17.81 15.02
C SER A 63 7.17 16.36 15.48
N ARG A 64 5.95 16.05 15.96
CA ARG A 64 5.52 14.69 16.32
C ARG A 64 4.23 14.38 15.57
N VAL A 65 4.32 13.57 14.52
CA VAL A 65 3.24 13.37 13.54
C VAL A 65 2.50 12.07 13.81
N LEU A 66 1.17 12.11 13.83
CA LEU A 66 0.30 10.94 13.69
C LEU A 66 -0.24 10.94 12.26
N THR A 67 -0.02 9.87 11.52
CA THR A 67 -0.49 9.76 10.13
C THR A 67 -1.08 8.39 9.87
N ILE A 68 -2.07 8.34 8.97
CA ILE A 68 -2.46 7.07 8.36
C ILE A 68 -1.30 6.62 7.48
N SER A 69 -0.94 5.33 7.54
CA SER A 69 0.24 4.82 6.84
C SER A 69 0.07 4.99 5.33
N SER A 70 -1.12 4.66 4.82
CA SER A 70 -1.49 4.74 3.41
C SER A 70 -0.45 4.09 2.50
N GLY A 71 0.12 2.95 2.93
CA GLY A 71 1.18 2.24 2.19
C GLY A 71 2.55 2.92 2.24
N GLY A 72 2.72 3.93 3.08
CA GLY A 72 4.00 4.47 3.55
C GLY A 72 4.55 5.68 2.80
N CYS A 73 3.86 6.19 1.78
CA CYS A 73 4.37 7.30 0.97
C CYS A 73 4.52 8.59 1.80
N ASN A 74 3.48 9.02 2.52
CA ASN A 74 3.55 10.20 3.40
C ASN A 74 4.57 10.03 4.52
N VAL A 75 4.68 8.82 5.08
CA VAL A 75 5.70 8.54 6.10
C VAL A 75 7.10 8.85 5.58
N LEU A 76 7.44 8.42 4.37
CA LEU A 76 8.75 8.67 3.77
C LEU A 76 8.96 10.15 3.44
N ASN A 77 7.95 10.80 2.87
CA ASN A 77 8.02 12.22 2.56
C ASN A 77 8.24 13.07 3.82
N TYR A 78 7.52 12.78 4.90
CA TYR A 78 7.69 13.51 6.17
C TYR A 78 9.05 13.27 6.82
N LEU A 79 9.69 12.12 6.61
CA LEU A 79 11.04 11.85 7.14
C LEU A 79 12.11 12.80 6.58
N VAL A 80 11.91 13.39 5.39
CA VAL A 80 12.82 14.39 4.82
C VAL A 80 12.97 15.61 5.74
N HIS A 81 11.92 15.96 6.48
CA HIS A 81 11.89 17.07 7.43
C HIS A 81 12.48 16.73 8.81
N ARG A 82 13.00 15.51 8.99
CA ARG A 82 13.62 14.99 10.22
C ARG A 82 12.77 15.17 11.50
N PRO A 83 11.46 14.90 11.50
CA PRO A 83 10.62 15.08 12.67
C PRO A 83 11.08 14.21 13.85
N ALA A 84 10.89 14.70 15.08
CA ALA A 84 11.21 13.97 16.30
C ALA A 84 10.55 12.59 16.36
N ARG A 85 9.31 12.47 15.84
CA ARG A 85 8.58 11.21 15.82
C ARG A 85 7.50 11.18 14.75
N ILE A 86 7.35 10.02 14.10
CA ILE A 86 6.17 9.69 13.29
C ILE A 86 5.52 8.42 13.87
N VAL A 87 4.22 8.49 14.11
CA VAL A 87 3.37 7.34 14.45
C VAL A 87 2.49 7.08 13.23
N ALA A 88 2.78 5.99 12.51
CA ALA A 88 1.97 5.57 11.38
C ALA A 88 0.96 4.50 11.82
N VAL A 89 -0.31 4.71 11.52
CA VAL A 89 -1.41 3.78 11.84
C VAL A 89 -2.12 3.35 10.57
N ASP A 90 -2.57 2.10 10.50
CA ASP A 90 -3.40 1.65 9.38
C ASP A 90 -4.31 0.53 9.85
N LEU A 91 -5.53 0.55 9.33
CA LEU A 91 -6.51 -0.50 9.57
C LEU A 91 -6.20 -1.74 8.71
N ASN A 92 -5.47 -1.56 7.60
CA ASN A 92 -5.03 -2.62 6.71
C ASN A 92 -3.56 -3.01 6.98
N ALA A 93 -3.36 -4.22 7.53
CA ALA A 93 -2.02 -4.74 7.78
C ALA A 93 -1.13 -4.83 6.52
N ASN A 94 -1.71 -4.94 5.32
CA ASN A 94 -0.95 -5.00 4.07
C ASN A 94 -0.25 -3.66 3.81
N HIS A 95 -0.92 -2.54 4.07
CA HIS A 95 -0.34 -1.20 3.96
C HIS A 95 0.79 -1.00 4.97
N MET A 96 0.65 -1.54 6.18
CA MET A 96 1.74 -1.53 7.17
C MET A 96 2.95 -2.36 6.71
N CYS A 97 2.73 -3.51 6.06
CA CYS A 97 3.82 -4.33 5.52
C CYS A 97 4.53 -3.63 4.35
N LEU A 98 3.80 -2.89 3.51
CA LEU A 98 4.38 -2.06 2.44
C LEU A 98 5.14 -0.86 3.00
N THR A 99 4.62 -0.21 4.02
CA THR A 99 5.31 0.89 4.71
C THR A 99 6.65 0.41 5.27
N ARG A 100 6.65 -0.72 5.99
CA ARG A 100 7.88 -1.33 6.53
C ARG A 100 8.86 -1.75 5.44
N LEU A 101 8.37 -2.29 4.33
CA LEU A 101 9.20 -2.65 3.19
C LEU A 101 9.90 -1.42 2.60
N LYS A 102 9.17 -0.33 2.36
CA LYS A 102 9.78 0.92 1.84
C LYS A 102 10.81 1.50 2.80
N LEU A 103 10.54 1.47 4.11
CA LEU A 103 11.48 1.93 5.14
C LEU A 103 12.74 1.07 5.25
N ALA A 104 12.65 -0.24 5.00
CA ALA A 104 13.83 -1.09 4.91
C ALA A 104 14.58 -0.84 3.61
N ALA A 105 13.86 -0.72 2.49
CA ALA A 105 14.44 -0.48 1.18
C ALA A 105 15.24 0.82 1.11
N ILE A 106 14.72 1.93 1.65
CA ILE A 106 15.44 3.22 1.65
C ILE A 106 16.74 3.19 2.47
N LYS A 107 16.87 2.22 3.40
CA LYS A 107 18.06 2.06 4.25
C LYS A 107 19.09 1.09 3.68
N HIS A 108 18.64 0.08 2.95
CA HIS A 108 19.46 -1.08 2.62
C HIS A 108 19.68 -1.30 1.14
N LEU A 109 18.84 -0.74 0.25
CA LEU A 109 19.13 -0.79 -1.18
C LEU A 109 20.41 -0.01 -1.48
N PRO A 110 21.19 -0.45 -2.48
CA PRO A 110 22.53 0.09 -2.73
C PRO A 110 22.50 1.53 -3.24
N ASP A 111 21.43 1.92 -3.93
CA ASP A 111 21.33 3.21 -4.60
C ASP A 111 19.87 3.63 -4.84
N TYR A 112 19.73 4.89 -5.28
CA TYR A 112 18.45 5.48 -5.66
C TYR A 112 17.76 4.73 -6.79
N GLU A 113 18.50 4.30 -7.81
CA GLU A 113 17.94 3.65 -9.00
C GLU A 113 17.27 2.32 -8.63
N SER A 114 17.91 1.54 -7.76
CA SER A 114 17.36 0.31 -7.18
C SER A 114 16.07 0.58 -6.42
N PHE A 115 16.01 1.67 -5.65
CA PHE A 115 14.79 2.08 -4.95
C PHE A 115 13.69 2.50 -5.94
N TYR A 116 14.05 3.27 -6.97
CA TYR A 116 13.11 3.75 -7.97
C TYR A 116 12.57 2.62 -8.86
N ARG A 117 13.36 1.60 -9.20
CA ARG A 117 12.85 0.37 -9.84
C ARG A 117 11.84 -0.36 -8.97
N PHE A 118 12.06 -0.36 -7.66
CA PHE A 118 11.20 -1.05 -6.71
C PHE A 118 9.87 -0.33 -6.49
N PHE A 119 9.88 1.00 -6.35
CA PHE A 119 8.67 1.75 -5.99
C PHE A 119 8.30 2.88 -6.97
N GLY A 120 9.22 3.43 -7.75
CA GLY A 120 8.88 4.34 -8.84
C GLY A 120 8.15 3.61 -9.96
N TYR A 121 8.83 2.67 -10.61
CA TYR A 121 8.21 1.82 -11.64
C TYR A 121 7.34 0.72 -11.05
N GLY A 122 7.76 0.11 -9.93
CA GLY A 122 7.02 -0.97 -9.29
C GLY A 122 7.02 -2.29 -10.08
N ALA A 123 7.86 -2.42 -11.10
CA ALA A 123 7.96 -3.58 -11.98
C ALA A 123 9.38 -3.69 -12.54
N HIS A 124 10.18 -4.62 -12.03
CA HIS A 124 11.51 -4.92 -12.57
C HIS A 124 11.99 -6.32 -12.15
N ALA A 125 12.65 -7.06 -13.06
CA ALA A 125 13.16 -8.40 -12.78
C ALA A 125 14.13 -8.44 -11.59
N ASP A 126 15.04 -7.46 -11.53
CA ASP A 126 16.03 -7.34 -10.44
C ASP A 126 15.42 -7.12 -9.05
N ASN A 127 14.17 -6.68 -8.94
CA ASN A 127 13.57 -6.36 -7.64
C ASN A 127 13.55 -7.59 -6.71
N ILE A 128 13.37 -8.80 -7.24
CA ILE A 128 13.37 -10.02 -6.40
C ILE A 128 14.77 -10.34 -5.91
N THR A 129 15.78 -10.17 -6.76
CA THR A 129 17.19 -10.36 -6.40
C THR A 129 17.60 -9.32 -5.36
N ASN A 130 17.28 -8.04 -5.57
CA ASN A 130 17.57 -6.95 -4.65
C ASN A 130 16.84 -7.13 -3.31
N TYR A 131 15.58 -7.57 -3.33
CA TYR A 131 14.87 -7.93 -2.11
C TYR A 131 15.63 -8.98 -1.31
N ARG A 132 16.04 -10.09 -1.93
CA ARG A 132 16.74 -11.18 -1.25
C ARG A 132 18.10 -10.74 -0.71
N ARG A 133 18.84 -9.95 -1.48
CA ARG A 133 20.21 -9.53 -1.16
C ARG A 133 20.28 -8.45 -0.08
N TYR A 134 19.38 -7.48 -0.13
CA TYR A 134 19.51 -6.25 0.66
C TYR A 134 18.42 -6.06 1.70
N ILE A 135 17.18 -6.48 1.41
CA ILE A 135 16.01 -6.08 2.22
C ILE A 135 15.54 -7.21 3.13
N ARG A 136 15.50 -8.43 2.61
CA ARG A 136 14.84 -9.59 3.24
C ARG A 136 15.26 -9.75 4.69
N ASP A 137 16.57 -9.77 4.95
CA ASP A 137 17.10 -10.06 6.27
C ASP A 137 16.98 -8.90 7.27
N ALA A 138 16.75 -7.68 6.78
CA ALA A 138 16.46 -6.50 7.59
C ALA A 138 14.99 -6.38 8.01
N LEU A 139 14.08 -7.16 7.41
CA LEU A 139 12.66 -7.14 7.74
C LEU A 139 12.36 -7.95 9.00
N ASP A 140 11.44 -7.43 9.82
CA ASP A 140 10.87 -8.16 10.93
C ASP A 140 10.11 -9.42 10.45
N PRO A 141 9.95 -10.45 11.31
CA PRO A 141 9.36 -11.73 10.91
C PRO A 141 7.95 -11.60 10.33
N GLN A 142 7.12 -10.69 10.84
CA GLN A 142 5.76 -10.50 10.36
C GLN A 142 5.77 -9.92 8.93
N THR A 143 6.55 -8.88 8.69
CA THR A 143 6.65 -8.25 7.37
C THR A 143 7.27 -9.20 6.34
N ARG A 144 8.34 -9.91 6.72
CA ARG A 144 8.96 -10.93 5.85
C ARG A 144 7.96 -12.03 5.50
N GLY A 145 7.28 -12.60 6.50
CA GLY A 145 6.28 -13.64 6.30
C GLY A 145 5.12 -13.20 5.40
N PHE A 146 4.71 -11.92 5.47
CA PHE A 146 3.71 -11.38 4.56
C PHE A 146 4.17 -11.39 3.09
N TRP A 147 5.39 -10.90 2.81
CA TRP A 147 5.92 -10.81 1.45
C TRP A 147 6.33 -12.17 0.87
N GLU A 148 6.76 -13.10 1.72
CA GLU A 148 7.13 -14.46 1.31
C GLU A 148 5.94 -15.44 1.21
N SER A 149 4.75 -15.04 1.66
CA SER A 149 3.54 -15.85 1.48
C SER A 149 2.80 -15.51 0.18
N SER A 150 1.77 -16.30 -0.12
CA SER A 150 0.94 -16.20 -1.32
C SER A 150 -0.46 -15.65 -0.98
N ASP A 151 -1.13 -15.09 -1.99
CA ASP A 151 -2.55 -14.72 -1.93
C ASP A 151 -3.50 -15.90 -2.14
N TRP A 152 -2.99 -17.07 -2.56
CA TRP A 152 -3.79 -18.27 -2.71
C TRP A 152 -4.27 -18.86 -1.37
N PRO A 153 -5.35 -19.67 -1.39
CA PRO A 153 -5.80 -20.42 -0.23
C PRO A 153 -4.65 -21.16 0.47
N GLY A 154 -4.59 -21.06 1.79
CA GLY A 154 -3.52 -21.65 2.60
C GLY A 154 -2.20 -20.86 2.64
N ARG A 155 -2.06 -19.75 1.88
CA ARG A 155 -0.93 -18.79 1.89
C ARG A 155 0.46 -19.36 1.59
N LYS A 156 0.60 -20.67 1.40
CA LYS A 156 1.87 -21.38 1.14
C LYS A 156 2.00 -21.87 -0.30
N VAL A 157 0.89 -21.95 -1.03
CA VAL A 157 0.84 -22.46 -2.41
C VAL A 157 0.76 -21.28 -3.38
N GLY A 158 1.46 -21.33 -4.50
CA GLY A 158 1.43 -20.30 -5.54
C GLY A 158 2.50 -19.20 -5.40
N PRO A 159 2.49 -18.19 -6.30
CA PRO A 159 3.53 -17.17 -6.36
C PRO A 159 3.54 -16.30 -5.10
N ARG A 160 4.75 -16.03 -4.58
CA ARG A 160 4.93 -15.16 -3.41
C ARG A 160 4.53 -13.72 -3.73
N ARG A 161 3.98 -13.00 -2.74
CA ARG A 161 3.58 -11.59 -2.86
C ARG A 161 4.74 -10.69 -3.27
N ILE A 162 5.96 -11.00 -2.86
CA ILE A 162 7.14 -10.22 -3.28
C ILE A 162 7.30 -10.19 -4.82
N GLY A 163 6.79 -11.21 -5.52
CA GLY A 163 6.72 -11.23 -6.98
C GLY A 163 5.85 -10.14 -7.61
N TYR A 164 5.13 -9.33 -6.82
CA TYR A 164 4.41 -8.15 -7.32
C TYR A 164 5.37 -7.10 -7.87
N PHE A 165 6.55 -6.98 -7.27
CA PHE A 165 7.57 -6.02 -7.68
C PHE A 165 8.31 -6.43 -8.96
N GLU A 166 8.17 -7.68 -9.39
CA GLU A 166 8.63 -8.13 -10.70
C GLU A 166 7.58 -7.82 -11.78
N ARG A 167 6.31 -8.07 -11.48
CA ARG A 167 5.20 -8.08 -12.46
C ARG A 167 4.31 -6.83 -12.46
N GLY A 168 4.67 -5.80 -11.70
CA GLY A 168 3.84 -4.60 -11.52
C GLY A 168 3.04 -4.62 -10.21
N LEU A 169 3.56 -3.91 -9.21
CA LEU A 169 2.89 -3.65 -7.93
C LEU A 169 1.56 -2.91 -8.15
N TYR A 170 1.59 -1.90 -9.03
CA TYR A 170 0.47 -0.98 -9.27
C TYR A 170 -0.78 -1.69 -9.81
N GLU A 171 -0.56 -2.79 -10.52
CA GLU A 171 -1.61 -3.64 -11.07
C GLU A 171 -2.27 -4.58 -10.04
N ARG A 172 -1.72 -4.70 -8.84
CA ARG A 172 -2.23 -5.61 -7.81
C ARG A 172 -3.15 -4.93 -6.80
N ALA A 173 -3.29 -3.60 -6.86
CA ALA A 173 -4.27 -2.88 -6.06
C ALA A 173 -5.71 -3.19 -6.51
N LYS A 174 -6.61 -3.30 -5.54
CA LYS A 174 -8.03 -3.54 -5.77
C LYS A 174 -8.67 -2.43 -6.60
N LEU A 175 -8.26 -1.19 -6.38
CA LEU A 175 -8.72 -0.05 -7.18
C LEU A 175 -8.33 -0.19 -8.66
N GLY A 176 -7.09 -0.63 -8.95
CA GLY A 176 -6.65 -0.89 -10.33
C GLY A 176 -7.44 -2.04 -11.00
N GLN A 177 -7.77 -3.09 -10.25
CA GLN A 177 -8.64 -4.16 -10.74
C GLN A 177 -10.05 -3.66 -11.06
N PHE A 178 -10.61 -2.79 -10.22
CA PHE A 178 -11.92 -2.18 -10.47
C PHE A 178 -11.91 -1.25 -11.67
N PHE A 179 -10.89 -0.40 -11.83
CA PHE A 179 -10.78 0.44 -13.03
C PHE A 179 -10.71 -0.37 -14.32
N ARG A 180 -10.05 -1.54 -14.33
CA ARG A 180 -10.08 -2.41 -15.52
C ARG A 180 -11.50 -2.87 -15.87
N VAL A 181 -12.30 -3.24 -14.88
CA VAL A 181 -13.70 -3.65 -15.09
C VAL A 181 -14.53 -2.47 -15.61
N VAL A 182 -14.44 -1.32 -14.95
CA VAL A 182 -15.17 -0.10 -15.33
C VAL A 182 -14.79 0.36 -16.73
N HIS A 183 -13.49 0.37 -17.08
CA HIS A 183 -13.01 0.73 -18.41
C HIS A 183 -13.50 -0.27 -19.46
N GLY A 184 -13.54 -1.57 -19.15
CA GLY A 184 -14.11 -2.58 -20.03
C GLY A 184 -15.59 -2.35 -20.31
N LEU A 185 -16.39 -2.03 -19.29
CA LEU A 185 -17.80 -1.70 -19.43
C LEU A 185 -18.01 -0.40 -20.22
N ALA A 186 -17.24 0.64 -19.93
CA ALA A 186 -17.30 1.91 -20.66
C ALA A 186 -17.03 1.70 -22.15
N ARG A 187 -15.98 0.95 -22.50
CA ARG A 187 -15.66 0.61 -23.89
C ARG A 187 -16.77 -0.19 -24.56
N LYS A 188 -17.39 -1.14 -23.86
CA LYS A 188 -18.56 -1.88 -24.37
C LYS A 188 -19.74 -0.94 -24.65
N MET A 189 -19.90 0.11 -23.87
CA MET A 189 -20.88 1.19 -24.08
C MET A 189 -20.40 2.27 -25.06
N ARG A 190 -19.31 2.03 -25.80
CA ARG A 190 -18.66 2.99 -26.72
C ARG A 190 -18.27 4.32 -26.07
N ARG A 191 -17.99 4.31 -24.77
CA ARG A 191 -17.41 5.43 -24.02
C ARG A 191 -15.94 5.13 -23.76
N ASP A 192 -15.06 6.12 -23.99
CA ASP A 192 -13.64 5.98 -23.73
C ASP A 192 -13.17 6.99 -22.67
N PRO A 193 -12.98 6.55 -21.41
CA PRO A 193 -12.47 7.41 -20.35
C PRO A 193 -11.09 8.02 -20.66
N ALA A 194 -10.28 7.39 -21.52
CA ALA A 194 -8.95 7.91 -21.87
C ALA A 194 -9.00 9.26 -22.57
N ARG A 195 -10.13 9.62 -23.19
CA ARG A 195 -10.33 10.95 -23.80
C ARG A 195 -10.25 12.10 -22.79
N LEU A 196 -10.56 11.84 -21.52
CA LEU A 196 -10.39 12.84 -20.45
C LEU A 196 -8.91 13.23 -20.28
N LEU A 197 -7.99 12.31 -20.55
CA LEU A 197 -6.54 12.57 -20.45
C LEU A 197 -6.01 13.43 -21.60
N SER A 198 -6.77 13.54 -22.71
CA SER A 198 -6.45 14.44 -23.82
C SER A 198 -7.08 15.83 -23.69
N ALA A 199 -7.85 16.09 -22.64
CA ALA A 199 -8.43 17.40 -22.40
C ALA A 199 -7.32 18.42 -22.15
N ARG A 200 -7.35 19.54 -22.89
CA ARG A 200 -6.35 20.63 -22.79
C ARG A 200 -6.86 21.84 -22.02
N THR A 201 -8.16 21.89 -21.75
CA THR A 201 -8.82 23.01 -21.09
C THR A 201 -9.77 22.44 -20.02
N LEU A 202 -9.97 23.21 -18.96
CA LEU A 202 -11.10 22.99 -18.06
C LEU A 202 -12.38 23.42 -18.81
N ALA A 203 -13.47 22.68 -18.59
CA ALA A 203 -14.77 23.00 -19.17
C ALA A 203 -15.39 24.24 -18.51
#